data_AF-A0A8S3JYD6-F1
#
_entry.id   AF-A0A8S3JYD6-F1
#
_cell.length_a   1.000
_cell.length_b   1.000
_cell.length_c   1.000
_cell.angle_alpha   90.00
_cell.angle_beta   90.00
_cell.angle_gamma   90.00
#
_symmetry.space_group_name_H-M   'P 1'
#
loop_
_entity.id
_entity.type
_entity.pdbx_description
1 polymer ?
#
loop_
_entity_poly.entity_id
_entity_poly.type
_entity_poly.pdbx_seq_one_letter_code
_entity_poly.pdbx_strand_id
1 'polypeptide(L)' 'ARFLLYKVNPSQTHTNYGWGQGAGAPILTDDVNLQTFMEHLKKLAVSSTT' A
#
# COMPACT_ATOMS: atom_id res chain seq x y z
N ALA A 1 -19.15 -4.25 2.92
CA ALA A 1 -18.81 -3.41 1.74
C ALA A 1 -17.57 -3.93 0.99
N ARG A 2 -17.50 -5.22 0.61
CA ARG A 2 -16.28 -5.82 0.02
C ARG A 2 -15.89 -5.21 -1.34
N PHE A 3 -16.87 -4.91 -2.19
CA PHE A 3 -16.62 -4.27 -3.48
C PHE A 3 -15.95 -2.89 -3.37
N LEU A 4 -16.20 -2.17 -2.28
CA LEU A 4 -15.53 -0.89 -2.03
C LEU A 4 -14.08 -1.11 -1.62
N LEU A 5 -13.81 -2.07 -0.72
CA LEU A 5 -12.46 -2.38 -0.23
C LEU A 5 -11.50 -2.82 -1.35
N TYR A 6 -12.01 -3.46 -2.41
CA TYR A 6 -11.20 -3.88 -3.56
C TYR A 6 -10.87 -2.73 -4.54
N LYS A 7 -11.58 -1.58 -4.46
CA LYS A 7 -11.36 -0.43 -5.35
C LYS A 7 -10.49 0.66 -4.72
N VAL A 8 -10.31 0.63 -3.40
CA VAL A 8 -9.52 1.63 -2.67
C VAL A 8 -8.09 1.15 -2.47
N ASN A 9 -7.16 2.10 -2.39
CA ASN A 9 -5.75 1.81 -2.13
C ASN A 9 -5.55 1.27 -0.70
N PRO A 10 -4.86 0.13 -0.50
CA PRO A 10 -4.59 -0.46 0.82
C PRO A 10 -3.45 0.27 1.56
N SER A 11 -3.64 1.55 1.92
CA SER A 11 -2.62 2.33 2.65
C SER A 11 -2.34 1.80 4.06
N GLN A 12 -3.29 1.06 4.65
CA GLN A 12 -3.16 0.35 5.92
C GLN A 12 -3.56 -1.11 5.73
N THR A 13 -2.60 -2.00 5.91
CA THR A 13 -2.75 -3.46 5.87
C THR A 13 -2.31 -4.06 7.21
N HIS A 14 -2.55 -5.34 7.38
CA HIS A 14 -2.11 -6.09 8.57
C HIS A 14 -0.58 -6.07 8.81
N THR A 15 0.23 -5.77 7.78
CA THR A 15 1.69 -5.65 7.88
C THR A 15 2.17 -4.29 8.39
N ASN A 16 1.41 -3.22 8.16
CA ASN A 16 1.75 -1.86 8.60
C ASN A 16 0.81 -1.36 9.73
N TYR A 17 -0.10 -2.20 10.19
CA TYR A 17 -1.01 -1.89 11.28
C TYR A 17 -0.31 -2.14 12.62
N GLY A 18 0.24 -1.07 13.21
CA GLY A 18 0.76 -1.13 14.57
C GLY A 18 -0.36 -1.39 15.56
N TRP A 19 -0.24 -2.42 16.40
CA TRP A 19 -1.19 -2.74 17.47
C TRP A 19 -1.40 -1.51 18.37
N GLY A 20 -2.50 -0.78 18.17
CA GLY A 20 -2.90 0.36 19.00
C GLY A 20 -2.74 1.76 18.38
N GLN A 21 -2.26 1.89 17.13
CA GLN A 21 -2.18 3.19 16.44
C GLN A 21 -2.93 3.16 15.10
N GLY A 22 -4.12 3.75 15.06
CA GLY A 22 -4.73 4.14 13.79
C GLY A 22 -6.25 4.09 13.78
N ALA A 23 -6.87 5.27 13.65
CA ALA A 23 -8.27 5.40 13.29
C ALA A 23 -8.48 4.88 11.85
N GLY A 24 -8.96 3.64 11.72
CA GLY A 24 -9.24 3.00 10.44
C GLY A 24 -9.26 1.48 10.57
N ALA A 25 -10.16 0.81 9.83
CA ALA A 25 -10.14 -0.64 9.74
C ALA A 25 -9.10 -1.05 8.68
N PRO A 26 -8.07 -1.85 9.03
CA PRO A 26 -7.05 -2.27 8.07
C PRO A 26 -7.66 -3.14 6.96
N ILE A 27 -7.16 -2.97 5.73
CA ILE A 27 -7.54 -3.81 4.60
C ILE A 27 -6.69 -5.08 4.65
N LEU A 28 -7.35 -6.22 4.84
CA LEU A 28 -6.69 -7.52 4.94
C LEU A 28 -6.35 -8.04 3.53
N THR A 29 -5.27 -7.51 2.96
CA THR A 29 -4.69 -7.93 1.69
C THR A 29 -3.16 -7.90 1.76
N ASP A 30 -2.52 -8.60 0.83
CA ASP A 30 -1.07 -8.59 0.59
C ASP A 30 -0.67 -7.66 -0.59
N ASP A 31 -1.64 -6.96 -1.18
CA ASP A 31 -1.40 -6.03 -2.27
C ASP A 31 -0.45 -4.90 -1.87
N VAL A 32 0.36 -4.45 -2.83
CA VAL A 32 1.24 -3.30 -2.66
C VAL A 32 0.43 -2.01 -2.59
N ASN A 33 0.71 -1.18 -1.60
CA ASN A 33 0.11 0.15 -1.54
C ASN A 33 0.77 1.10 -2.56
N LEU A 34 0.07 2.20 -2.86
CA LEU A 34 0.55 3.19 -3.83
C LEU A 34 1.92 3.80 -3.45
N GLN A 35 2.23 3.92 -2.16
CA GLN A 35 3.49 4.53 -1.71
C GLN A 35 4.68 3.64 -2.08
N THR A 36 4.63 2.36 -1.72
CA THR A 36 5.62 1.35 -2.12
C THR A 36 5.70 1.23 -3.64
N PHE A 37 4.56 1.23 -4.35
CA PHE A 37 4.56 1.25 -5.81
C PHE A 37 5.31 2.46 -6.38
N MET A 38 5.03 3.67 -5.89
CA MET A 38 5.68 4.89 -6.35
C MET A 38 7.17 4.93 -6.00
N GLU A 39 7.58 4.36 -4.87
CA GLU A 39 8.99 4.20 -4.52
C GLU A 39 9.70 3.27 -5.50
N HIS A 40 9.10 2.13 -5.85
CA HIS A 40 9.64 1.23 -6.87
C HIS A 40 9.69 1.91 -8.23
N LEU A 41 8.61 2.58 -8.63
CA LEU A 41 8.53 3.30 -9.89
C LEU A 41 9.61 4.38 -9.99
N LYS A 42 9.80 5.20 -8.94
CA LYS A 42 10.84 6.24 -8.90
C LYS A 42 12.23 5.63 -9.06
N LYS A 43 12.53 4.55 -8.33
CA LYS A 43 13.83 3.86 -8.44
C LYS A 43 14.09 3.38 -9.87
N LEU A 44 13.09 2.75 -10.50
CA LEU A 44 13.21 2.30 -11.90
C LEU A 44 13.35 3.47 -12.87
N ALA A 45 12.61 4.56 -12.67
CA ALA A 45 12.62 5.72 -13.55
C ALA A 45 13.95 6.50 -13.53
N VAL A 46 14.67 6.49 -12.41
CA VAL A 46 15.98 7.17 -12.27
C VAL A 46 17.17 6.22 -12.41
N SER A 47 16.93 4.91 -12.49
CA SER A 47 17.96 3.93 -12.76
C SER A 47 18.32 4.01 -14.24
N SER A 48 19.35 4.79 -14.58
CA SER A 48 19.93 4.79 -15.93
C SER A 48 20.29 3.36 -16.32
N THR A 49 19.70 2.87 -17.39
CA THR A 49 20.15 1.63 -18.05
C THR A 49 21.32 2.03 -18.95
N THR A 50 22.50 2.25 -18.39
CA THR A 50 23.73 2.49 -19.15
C THR A 50 24.93 2.07 -18.33
#